data_AF-A0A561X526-F1
#
_entry.id   AF-A0A561X526-F1
#
_cell.length_a   1.000
_cell.length_b   1.000
_cell.length_c   1.000
_cell.angle_alpha   90.00
_cell.angle_beta   90.00
_cell.angle_gamma   90.00
#
_symmetry.space_group_name_H-M   'P 1'
#
loop_
_entity.id
_entity.type
_entity.pdbx_description
1 polymer ?
#
loop_
_entity_poly.entity_id
_entity_poly.type
_entity_poly.pdbx_seq_one_letter_code
_entity_poly.pdbx_strand_id
1 'polypeptide(L)' 'MKTVYDVQQLLKQFGTIIYVGDRLADLELMEEEVKELYESQLIDVKQLQAALFVLRHEAQLEREKRMKKG' A
#
# COMPACT_ATOMS: atom_id res chain seq x y z
N MET A 1 -9.50 -7.22 2.46
CA MET A 1 -8.96 -5.94 1.96
C MET A 1 -9.31 -5.84 0.49
N LYS A 2 -9.94 -4.74 0.05
CA LYS A 2 -10.41 -4.54 -1.33
C LYS A 2 -9.97 -3.20 -1.93
N THR A 3 -9.61 -2.23 -1.10
CA THR A 3 -9.27 -0.86 -1.54
C THR A 3 -8.02 -0.34 -0.83
N VAL A 4 -7.37 0.69 -1.38
CA VAL A 4 -6.23 1.37 -0.73
C VAL A 4 -6.63 1.92 0.64
N TYR A 5 -7.87 2.37 0.78
CA TYR A 5 -8.39 2.85 2.06
C TYR A 5 -8.38 1.74 3.13
N ASP A 6 -8.68 0.49 2.76
CA ASP A 6 -8.60 -0.63 3.71
C ASP A 6 -7.15 -0.88 4.16
N VAL A 7 -6.17 -0.71 3.25
CA VAL A 7 -4.74 -0.80 3.59
C VAL A 7 -4.36 0.33 4.55
N GLN A 8 -4.82 1.56 4.29
CA GLN A 8 -4.61 2.69 5.18
C GLN A 8 -5.22 2.46 6.56
N GLN A 9 -6.40 1.85 6.64
CA GLN A 9 -7.00 1.49 7.93
C GLN A 9 -6.17 0.44 8.66
N LEU A 10 -5.63 -0.57 7.97
CA LEU A 10 -4.72 -1.54 8.57
C LEU A 10 -3.49 -0.84 9.16
N LEU A 11 -2.79 -0.03 8.36
CA LEU A 11 -1.58 0.68 8.80
C LEU A 11 -1.88 1.62 9.99
N LYS A 12 -3.04 2.30 9.97
CA LYS A 12 -3.48 3.17 11.05
C LYS A 12 -3.69 2.42 12.37
N GLN A 13 -4.04 1.13 12.36
CA GLN A 13 -4.13 0.33 13.59
C GLN A 13 -2.78 0.20 14.30
N PHE A 14 -1.68 0.32 13.56
CA PHE A 14 -0.30 0.29 14.07
C PHE A 14 0.33 1.68 14.23
N GLY A 15 -0.46 2.75 14.05
CA GLY A 15 0.01 4.13 14.18
C GLY A 15 0.71 4.69 12.93
N THR A 16 0.74 3.95 11.83
CA THR A 16 1.37 4.38 10.57
C THR A 16 0.37 5.13 9.69
N ILE A 17 0.70 6.37 9.32
CA ILE A 17 -0.05 7.18 8.36
C ILE A 17 0.94 7.68 7.31
N ILE A 18 0.73 7.27 6.06
CA ILE A 18 1.58 7.66 4.92
C ILE A 18 0.83 8.68 4.08
N TYR A 19 1.46 9.84 3.91
CA TYR A 19 1.03 10.90 3.00
C TYR A 19 2.20 11.82 2.67
N VAL A 20 2.84 11.60 1.52
CA VAL A 20 3.98 12.39 1.02
C VAL A 20 3.58 13.36 -0.09
N GLY A 21 2.31 13.36 -0.52
CA GLY A 21 1.77 14.24 -1.56
C GLY A 21 2.00 13.74 -2.99
N ASP A 22 2.79 12.69 -3.19
CA ASP A 22 2.90 11.95 -4.45
C ASP A 22 2.18 10.60 -4.32
N ARG A 23 1.15 10.38 -5.16
CA ARG A 23 0.29 9.19 -5.08
C ARG A 23 1.03 7.88 -5.30
N LEU A 24 2.05 7.85 -6.17
CA LEU A 24 2.79 6.62 -6.44
C LEU A 24 3.72 6.31 -5.27
N ALA A 25 4.43 7.32 -4.78
CA ALA A 25 5.28 7.20 -3.60
C ALA A 25 4.48 6.76 -2.37
N ASP A 26 3.28 7.32 -2.15
CA ASP A 26 2.38 6.88 -1.09
C ASP A 26 2.08 5.36 -1.18
N LEU A 27 1.79 4.85 -2.38
CA LEU A 27 1.48 3.43 -2.58
C LEU A 27 2.70 2.53 -2.38
N GLU A 28 3.88 2.97 -2.81
CA GLU A 28 5.15 2.23 -2.65
C GLU A 28 5.57 2.17 -1.18
N LEU A 29 5.46 3.29 -0.45
CA LEU A 29 5.71 3.34 0.99
C LEU A 29 4.71 2.47 1.76
N MET A 30 3.43 2.46 1.38
CA MET A 30 2.45 1.55 2.00
C MET A 30 2.82 0.08 1.75
N GLU A 31 3.40 -0.25 0.60
CA GLU A 31 3.83 -1.63 0.30
C GLU A 31 5.00 -2.04 1.20
N GLU A 32 5.95 -1.13 1.44
CA GLU A 32 7.09 -1.37 2.33
C GLU A 32 6.62 -1.58 3.78
N GLU A 33 5.81 -0.68 4.33
CA GLU A 33 5.29 -0.79 5.69
C GLU A 33 4.49 -2.08 5.93
N VAL A 34 3.68 -2.51 4.97
CA VAL A 34 2.93 -3.77 5.09
C VAL A 34 3.88 -4.98 5.13
N LYS A 35 5.01 -4.95 4.40
CA LYS A 35 6.01 -6.02 4.48
C LYS A 35 6.71 -6.01 5.84
N GLU A 36 7.05 -4.84 6.37
CA GLU A 36 7.66 -4.72 7.70
C GLU A 36 6.73 -5.25 8.81
N LEU A 37 5.42 -4.95 8.72
CA LEU A 37 4.43 -5.52 9.63
C LEU A 37 4.38 -7.06 9.56
N TYR A 38 4.52 -7.64 8.37
CA TYR A 38 4.57 -9.10 8.22
C TYR A 38 5.87 -9.70 8.76
N GLU A 39 7.02 -9.09 8.47
CA GLU A 39 8.32 -9.51 8.98
C GLU A 39 8.39 -9.44 10.51
N SER A 40 7.73 -8.43 11.09
CA SER A 40 7.56 -8.25 12.53
C SER A 40 6.47 -9.16 13.13
N GLN A 41 5.86 -10.05 12.34
CA GLN A 41 4.79 -10.97 12.75
C GLN A 41 3.53 -10.28 13.30
N LEU A 42 3.29 -9.02 12.93
CA LEU A 42 2.14 -8.22 13.37
C LEU A 42 0.88 -8.46 12.51
N ILE A 43 1.05 -8.98 11.30
CA ILE A 43 -0.03 -9.37 10.39
C ILE A 43 0.23 -10.76 9.82
N ASP A 44 -0.83 -11.45 9.40
CA ASP A 44 -0.71 -12.77 8.77
C ASP A 44 -0.42 -12.67 7.26
N VAL A 45 -0.07 -13.82 6.66
CA VAL A 45 0.23 -13.92 5.23
C VAL A 45 -0.97 -13.56 4.34
N LYS A 46 -2.21 -13.77 4.80
CA LYS A 46 -3.42 -13.44 4.03
C LYS A 46 -3.62 -11.92 3.99
N GLN A 47 -3.36 -11.23 5.09
CA GLN A 47 -3.39 -9.77 5.17
C GLN A 47 -2.31 -9.16 4.28
N LEU A 48 -1.07 -9.69 4.33
CA LEU A 48 0.02 -9.28 3.45
C LEU A 48 -0.39 -9.42 1.97
N GLN A 49 -0.82 -10.61 1.56
CA GLN A 49 -1.18 -10.88 0.16
C GLN A 49 -2.31 -9.98 -0.34
N ALA A 50 -3.35 -9.78 0.49
CA ALA A 50 -4.48 -8.92 0.14
C ALA A 50 -4.06 -7.44 0.00
N ALA A 51 -3.19 -6.96 0.88
CA ALA A 51 -2.65 -5.60 0.81
C ALA A 51 -1.77 -5.40 -0.42
N LEU A 52 -0.82 -6.30 -0.66
CA LEU A 52 0.07 -6.24 -1.84
C LEU A 52 -0.71 -6.27 -3.15
N PHE A 53 -1.76 -7.09 -3.24
CA PHE A 53 -2.60 -7.14 -4.43
C PHE A 53 -3.22 -5.78 -4.74
N VAL A 54 -3.83 -5.13 -3.73
CA VAL A 54 -4.45 -3.81 -3.87
C VAL A 54 -3.42 -2.74 -4.23
N LEU A 55 -2.32 -2.66 -3.47
CA LEU A 55 -1.31 -1.62 -3.64
C LEU A 55 -0.61 -1.71 -5.00
N ARG A 56 -0.21 -2.90 -5.43
CA ARG A 56 0.47 -3.09 -6.72
C ARG A 56 -0.43 -2.80 -7.90
N HIS A 57 -1.70 -3.20 -7.82
CA HIS A 57 -2.67 -2.89 -8.86
C HIS A 57 -2.83 -1.37 -9.03
N GLU A 58 -3.04 -0.65 -7.94
CA GLU A 58 -3.20 0.80 -7.95
C GLU A 58 -1.92 1.53 -8.37
N ALA A 59 -0.75 1.05 -7.94
CA ALA A 59 0.53 1.61 -8.34
C ALA A 59 0.77 1.43 -9.84
N GLN A 60 0.39 0.28 -10.41
CA GLN A 60 0.47 0.06 -11.85
C GLN A 60 -0.44 1.05 -12.61
N LEU A 61 -1.70 1.21 -12.20
CA LEU A 61 -2.61 2.17 -12.82
C LEU A 61 -2.07 3.60 -12.74
N GLU A 62 -1.45 3.98 -11.62
CA GLU A 62 -0.84 5.30 -11.46
C GLU A 62 0.38 5.49 -12.38
N ARG A 63 1.24 4.48 -12.53
CA ARG A 63 2.37 4.51 -13.47
C ARG A 63 1.90 4.67 -14.92
N GLU A 64 0.87 3.91 -15.32
CA GLU A 64 0.28 4.01 -16.67
C GLU A 64 -0.33 5.40 -16.93
N LYS A 65 -0.98 6.01 -15.93
CA LYS A 65 -1.50 7.39 -16.03
C LYS A 65 -0.38 8.41 -16.22
N ARG A 66 0.77 8.24 -15.53
CA ARG A 66 1.93 9.12 -15.68
C ARG A 66 2.54 9.00 -17.08
N MET A 67 2.68 7.79 -17.61
CA MET A 67 3.20 7.56 -18.97
C MET A 67 2.32 8.18 -20.06
N LYS A 68 1.00 8.27 -19.86
CA LYS A 68 0.08 8.92 -20.82
C LYS A 68 0.09 10.45 -20.77
N LYS A 69 0.69 11.06 -19.75
CA LYS A 69 0.72 12.52 -19.54
C LYS A 69 2.04 13.17 -19.96
N GLY A 70 3.09 12.37 -20.18
CA GLY A 70 4.36 12.82 -20.77
C GLY A 70 4.35 12.65 -22.28
#